data_AF-A0A2T2TMD8-F1
#
_entry.id   AF-A0A2T2TMD8-F1
#
_cell.length_a   1.000
_cell.length_b   1.000
_cell.length_c   1.000
_cell.angle_alpha   90.00
_cell.angle_beta   90.00
_cell.angle_gamma   90.00
#
_symmetry.space_group_name_H-M   'P 1'
#
loop_
_entity.id
_entity.type
_entity.pdbx_description
1 polymer ?
#
loop_
_entity_poly.entity_id
_entity_poly.type
_entity_poly.pdbx_seq_one_letter_code
_entity_poly.pdbx_strand_id
1 'polypeptide(L)' 'AGYCFVAGIVIFSGTLYLLVLTDTGWLGAITPLGGVAFIVGWALLAWAAVFGG' A
#
# COMPACT_ATOMS: atom_id res chain seq x y z
N ALA A 1 1.88 12.52 2.41
CA ALA A 1 0.99 11.82 1.46
C ALA A 1 1.77 11.02 0.41
N GLY A 2 2.57 11.68 -0.45
CA GLY A 2 3.26 11.02 -1.57
C GLY A 2 4.10 9.79 -1.21
N TYR A 3 4.91 9.87 -0.14
CA TYR A 3 5.71 8.72 0.33
C TYR A 3 4.88 7.52 0.80
N CYS A 4 3.72 7.74 1.44
CA CYS A 4 2.80 6.66 1.84
C CYS A 4 2.16 5.98 0.63
N PHE A 5 1.83 6.73 -0.42
CA PHE A 5 1.34 6.15 -1.67
C PHE A 5 2.41 5.33 -2.38
N VAL A 6 3.62 5.86 -2.51
CA VAL A 6 4.73 5.12 -3.15
C VAL A 6 5.07 3.85 -2.36
N ALA A 7 5.17 3.93 -1.04
CA ALA A 7 5.39 2.77 -0.19
C ALA A 7 4.26 1.74 -0.30
N GLY A 8 2.99 2.19 -0.29
CA GLY A 8 1.82 1.33 -0.47
C GLY A 8 1.81 0.62 -1.83
N ILE A 9 2.12 1.33 -2.92
CA ILE A 9 2.22 0.78 -4.29
C ILE A 9 3.31 -0.29 -4.36
N VAL A 10 4.52 0.02 -3.89
CA VAL A 10 5.67 -0.89 -3.97
C VAL A 10 5.42 -2.15 -3.15
N ILE A 11 4.93 -2.02 -1.92
CA ILE A 11 4.64 -3.16 -1.05
C ILE A 11 3.48 -3.98 -1.62
N PHE A 12 2.38 -3.36 -2.04
CA PHE A 12 1.21 -4.07 -2.55
C PHE A 12 1.52 -4.81 -3.87
N SER A 13 2.02 -4.11 -4.88
CA SER A 13 2.32 -4.72 -6.19
C SER A 13 3.50 -5.67 -6.13
N GLY A 14 4.54 -5.35 -5.35
CA GLY A 14 5.72 -6.22 -5.19
C GLY A 14 5.37 -7.56 -4.55
N THR A 15 4.49 -7.55 -3.55
CA THR A 15 4.05 -8.79 -2.89
C THR A 15 3.24 -9.69 -3.84
N LEU A 16 2.38 -9.11 -4.68
CA LEU A 16 1.62 -9.86 -5.69
C LEU A 16 2.53 -10.49 -6.76
N TYR A 17 3.53 -9.75 -7.24
CA TYR A 17 4.52 -10.29 -8.18
C TYR A 17 5.28 -11.47 -7.59
N LEU A 18 5.74 -11.36 -6.35
CA LEU A 18 6.42 -12.46 -5.67
C LEU A 18 5.49 -13.64 -5.46
N LEU A 19 4.25 -13.43 -5.02
CA LEU A 19 3.27 -14.51 -4.82
C LEU A 19 3.01 -15.31 -6.10
N VAL A 20 2.89 -14.65 -7.25
CA VAL A 20 2.69 -15.32 -8.55
C VAL A 20 3.95 -16.05 -9.02
N LEU A 21 5.14 -15.46 -8.82
CA LEU A 21 6.40 -16.03 -9.30
C LEU A 21 6.91 -17.17 -8.43
N THR A 22 6.63 -17.15 -7.13
CA THR A 22 7.18 -18.12 -6.17
C THR A 22 6.14 -19.09 -5.61
N ASP A 23 4.86 -18.95 -6.01
CA ASP A 23 3.70 -19.73 -5.53
C ASP A 23 3.63 -19.83 -4.00
N THR A 24 4.16 -18.82 -3.31
CA THR A 24 4.35 -18.85 -1.86
C THR A 24 3.16 -18.19 -1.17
N GLY A 25 2.17 -19.01 -0.80
CA GLY A 25 0.90 -18.55 -0.24
C GLY A 25 0.99 -17.65 1.01
N TRP A 26 2.03 -17.78 1.84
CA TRP A 26 2.23 -16.90 3.00
C TRP A 26 2.44 -15.43 2.60
N LEU A 27 3.04 -15.15 1.43
CA LEU A 27 3.22 -13.78 0.94
C LEU A 27 1.87 -13.06 0.78
N GLY A 28 0.78 -13.80 0.60
CA GLY A 28 -0.58 -13.24 0.59
C GLY A 28 -0.97 -12.55 1.89
N ALA A 29 -0.37 -12.91 3.02
CA ALA A 29 -0.56 -12.24 4.31
C ALA A 29 0.17 -10.89 4.41
N ILE A 30 1.15 -10.62 3.53
CA ILE A 30 1.83 -9.32 3.44
C ILE A 30 1.03 -8.34 2.58
N THR A 31 0.27 -8.82 1.60
CA THR A 31 -0.61 -8.02 0.74
C THR A 31 -1.57 -7.07 1.49
N PRO A 32 -2.27 -7.47 2.58
CA PRO A 32 -3.12 -6.56 3.33
C PRO A 32 -2.36 -5.40 4.01
N LEU A 33 -1.06 -5.54 4.31
CA LEU A 33 -0.23 -4.41 4.80
C LEU A 33 -0.08 -3.31 3.74
N GLY A 34 0.08 -3.70 2.47
CA GLY A 34 0.07 -2.75 1.35
C GLY A 34 -1.29 -2.04 1.20
N GLY A 35 -2.39 -2.76 1.42
CA GLY A 35 -3.74 -2.19 1.45
C GLY A 35 -3.95 -1.18 2.58
N VAL A 36 -3.47 -1.47 3.79
CA VAL A 36 -3.51 -0.54 4.93
C VAL A 36 -2.69 0.73 4.65
N ALA A 37 -1.49 0.59 4.07
CA ALA A 37 -0.68 1.73 3.66
C ALA A 37 -1.39 2.62 2.61
N PHE A 38 -2.15 2.01 1.70
CA PHE A 38 -2.98 2.72 0.73
C PHE A 38 -4.12 3.50 1.39
N ILE A 39 -4.84 2.88 2.34
CA ILE A 39 -5.91 3.53 3.10
C ILE A 39 -5.35 4.73 3.89
N VAL A 40 -4.21 4.56 4.54
CA VAL A 40 -3.51 5.64 5.27
C VAL A 40 -3.07 6.76 4.31
N GLY A 41 -2.55 6.41 3.13
CA GLY A 41 -2.18 7.37 2.09
C GLY A 41 -3.35 8.26 1.65
N TRP A 42 -4.52 7.65 1.40
CA TRP A 42 -5.76 8.37 1.07
C TRP A 42 -6.28 9.23 2.22
N ALA A 43 -6.26 8.72 3.47
CA ALA A 43 -6.68 9.49 4.64
C ALA A 43 -5.80 10.74 4.85
N LEU A 44 -4.48 10.61 4.69
CA LEU A 44 -3.54 11.73 4.78
C LEU A 44 -3.71 12.75 3.64
N LEU A 45 -4.05 12.29 2.44
CA LEU A 45 -4.35 13.17 1.31
C LEU A 45 -5.65 13.95 1.54
N ALA A 46 -6.71 13.27 1.99
CA ALA A 46 -7.98 13.91 2.33
C ALA A 46 -7.80 14.92 3.47
N TRP A 47 -7.03 14.58 4.51
CA TRP A 47 -6.71 15.50 5.60
C TRP A 47 -5.96 16.74 5.10
N ALA A 48 -4.93 16.56 4.26
CA ALA A 48 -4.20 17.69 3.67
C ALA A 48 -5.07 18.54 2.75
N ALA A 49 -6.01 17.95 2.00
CA ALA A 49 -6.90 18.68 1.11
C ALA A 49 -8.00 19.46 1.86
N VAL A 50 -8.47 18.95 3.01
CA VAL A 50 -9.54 19.58 3.79
C VAL A 50 -9.00 20.59 4.80
N PHE A 51 -7.83 20.34 5.39
CA PHE A 51 -7.28 21.15 6.49
C PHE A 51 -5.94 21.83 6.15
N GLY A 52 -5.31 21.48 5.03
CA GLY A 52 -4.04 22.05 4.59
C GLY A 52 -4.17 23.17 3.54
N GLY A 53 -5.39 23.68 3.32
CA GLY A 53 -5.69 24.83 2.46
C GLY A 53 -5.77 26.14 3.23
#